data_AF-X0TJH4-F1
#
_entry.id   AF-X0TJH4-F1
#
_cell.length_a   1.000
_cell.length_b   1.000
_cell.length_c   1.000
_cell.angle_alpha   90.00
_cell.angle_beta   90.00
_cell.angle_gamma   90.00
#
_symmetry.space_group_name_H-M   'P 1'
#
loop_
_entity.id
_entity.type
_entity.pdbx_description
1 polymer ?
#
loop_
_entity_poly.entity_id
_entity_poly.type
_entity_poly.pdbx_seq_one_letter_code
_entity_poly.pdbx_strand_id
1 'polypeptide(L)' 'MDKKYDLAIIGGGPGGYVAAIRAAQLKKRVILVEKDRIGGTCMNYGCIPAKYLLHQTKIYRELKENRNIEGPLEKI' A
#
# COMPACT_ATOMS: atom_id res chain seq x y z
N MET A 1 31.88 -13.33 -7.26
CA MET A 1 30.60 -14.08 -7.34
C MET A 1 29.65 -13.28 -8.23
N ASP A 2 29.68 -13.50 -9.55
CA ASP A 2 28.81 -12.78 -10.49
C ASP A 2 27.41 -13.38 -10.49
N LYS A 3 26.51 -12.80 -9.67
CA LYS A 3 25.08 -13.05 -9.83
C LYS A 3 24.62 -12.29 -11.08
N LYS A 4 24.56 -12.98 -12.22
CA LYS A 4 23.93 -12.43 -13.42
C LYS A 4 22.43 -12.24 -13.16
N TYR A 5 21.91 -11.06 -13.45
CA TYR A 5 20.49 -10.75 -13.45
C TYR A 5 20.08 -10.39 -14.88
N ASP A 6 18.85 -10.72 -15.24
CA ASP A 6 18.29 -10.43 -16.57
C ASP A 6 17.51 -9.11 -16.57
N LEU A 7 17.09 -8.63 -15.39
CA LEU A 7 16.35 -7.37 -15.22
C LEU A 7 16.69 -6.72 -13.86
N ALA A 8 16.97 -5.42 -13.87
CA ALA A 8 17.09 -4.60 -12.67
C ALA A 8 15.95 -3.58 -12.61
N ILE A 9 15.32 -3.45 -11.45
CA ILE A 9 14.19 -2.55 -11.19
C ILE A 9 14.56 -1.63 -10.04
N ILE A 10 14.45 -0.32 -10.24
CA ILE A 10 14.69 0.69 -9.22
C ILE A 10 13.33 1.27 -8.81
N GLY A 11 12.96 1.06 -7.55
CA GLY A 11 11.66 1.40 -6.99
C GLY A 11 10.72 0.20 -6.92
N GLY A 12 10.28 -0.12 -5.70
CA GLY A 12 9.33 -1.17 -5.34
C GLY A 12 7.89 -0.68 -5.23
N GLY A 13 7.52 0.37 -5.96
CA GLY A 13 6.14 0.83 -6.08
C GLY A 13 5.25 -0.12 -6.90
N PRO A 14 3.96 0.22 -7.12
CA PRO A 14 3.01 -0.64 -7.82
C PRO A 14 3.49 -1.14 -9.18
N GLY A 15 4.10 -0.27 -9.99
CA GLY A 15 4.71 -0.70 -11.26
C GLY A 15 5.93 -1.59 -11.07
N GLY A 16 6.79 -1.26 -10.09
CA GLY A 16 8.06 -1.94 -9.87
C GLY A 16 7.90 -3.37 -9.36
N TYR A 17 7.17 -3.57 -8.27
CA TYR A 17 7.01 -4.93 -7.73
C TYR A 17 6.15 -5.80 -8.66
N VAL A 18 5.16 -5.24 -9.36
CA VAL A 18 4.36 -5.99 -10.36
C VAL A 18 5.23 -6.41 -11.54
N ALA A 19 6.07 -5.51 -12.06
CA ALA A 19 7.02 -5.85 -13.12
C ALA A 19 8.02 -6.93 -12.66
N ALA A 20 8.50 -6.85 -11.41
CA ALA A 20 9.40 -7.84 -10.85
C ALA A 20 8.75 -9.23 -10.76
N ILE A 21 7.53 -9.30 -10.23
CA ILE A 21 6.76 -10.55 -10.15
C ILE A 21 6.52 -11.10 -11.54
N ARG A 22 6.12 -10.26 -12.50
CA ARG A 22 5.84 -10.70 -13.88
C ARG A 22 7.10 -11.22 -14.57
N ALA A 23 8.23 -10.55 -14.41
CA ALA A 23 9.50 -10.99 -14.97
C ALA A 23 9.99 -12.31 -14.31
N ALA A 24 9.80 -12.47 -13.01
CA ALA A 24 10.12 -13.72 -12.31
C ALA A 24 9.24 -14.89 -12.81
N GLN A 25 7.95 -14.67 -13.05
CA GLN A 25 7.06 -15.66 -13.67
C GLN A 25 7.52 -16.10 -15.07
N LEU A 26 8.14 -15.18 -15.82
CA LEU A 26 8.76 -15.45 -17.12
C LEU A 26 10.16 -16.07 -16.99
N LYS A 27 10.51 -16.61 -15.82
CA LYS A 27 11.78 -17.27 -15.49
C LYS A 27 13.00 -16.37 -15.66
N LYS A 28 12.83 -15.05 -15.54
CA LYS A 28 13.94 -14.09 -15.50
C LYS A 28 14.47 -13.97 -14.08
N ARG A 29 15.78 -13.81 -13.93
CA ARG A 29 16.42 -13.45 -12.68
C ARG A 29 16.32 -11.94 -12.51
N VAL A 30 15.51 -11.51 -11.56
CA VAL A 30 15.23 -10.09 -11.34
C VAL A 30 15.91 -9.63 -10.07
N ILE A 31 16.48 -8.43 -10.10
CA ILE A 31 16.85 -7.67 -8.90
C ILE A 31 15.96 -6.44 -8.80
N LEU A 32 15.33 -6.25 -7.65
CA LEU A 32 14.57 -5.05 -7.33
C LEU A 32 15.22 -4.36 -6.15
N VAL A 33 15.46 -3.06 -6.28
CA VAL A 33 16.04 -2.23 -5.24
C VAL A 33 15.01 -1.17 -4.86
N GLU A 34 14.62 -1.16 -3.59
CA GLU A 34 13.78 -0.15 -2.98
C GLU A 34 14.54 0.45 -1.80
N LYS A 35 14.50 1.78 -1.67
CA LYS A 35 15.18 2.52 -0.62
C LYS A 35 14.38 2.47 0.68
N ASP A 36 13.06 2.52 0.58
CA ASP A 36 12.14 2.62 1.72
C ASP A 36 11.25 1.37 1.80
N ARG A 37 9.92 1.49 1.67
CA ARG A 37 8.97 0.38 1.82
C ARG A 37 8.46 -0.13 0.48
N ILE A 38 8.40 -1.46 0.33
CA ILE A 38 7.71 -2.12 -0.78
C ILE A 38 6.25 -1.66 -0.84
N GLY A 39 5.73 -1.51 -2.06
CA GLY A 39 4.41 -0.94 -2.34
C GLY A 39 4.44 0.55 -2.69
N GLY A 40 5.58 1.22 -2.43
CA GLY A 40 5.82 2.63 -2.78
C GLY A 40 4.76 3.57 -2.21
N THR A 41 4.58 4.72 -2.88
CA THR A 41 3.67 5.77 -2.40
C THR A 41 2.24 5.28 -2.25
N CYS A 42 1.68 4.57 -3.25
CA CYS A 42 0.27 4.17 -3.24
C CYS A 42 -0.12 3.40 -1.96
N MET A 43 0.70 2.42 -1.57
CA MET A 43 0.42 1.55 -0.44
C MET A 43 0.78 2.18 0.91
N ASN A 44 1.88 2.94 0.97
CA ASN A 44 2.44 3.40 2.24
C ASN A 44 2.05 4.83 2.61
N TYR A 45 1.86 5.71 1.62
CA TYR A 45 1.73 7.16 1.85
C TYR A 45 0.65 7.84 1.01
N GLY A 46 -0.10 7.09 0.21
CA GLY A 46 -0.98 7.62 -0.82
C GLY A 46 -2.39 7.06 -0.73
N CYS A 47 -2.86 6.47 -1.82
CA CYS A 47 -4.24 6.09 -2.00
C CYS A 47 -4.76 5.12 -0.93
N ILE A 48 -3.96 4.15 -0.48
CA ILE A 48 -4.43 3.14 0.48
C ILE A 48 -4.65 3.75 1.87
N PRO A 49 -3.67 4.44 2.50
CA PRO A 49 -3.90 5.13 3.78
C PRO A 49 -5.00 6.19 3.68
N ALA A 50 -5.03 6.97 2.59
CA ALA A 50 -6.04 8.01 2.41
C ALA A 50 -7.46 7.43 2.35
N LYS A 51 -7.67 6.35 1.58
CA LYS A 51 -8.97 5.68 1.51
C LYS A 51 -9.36 5.00 2.82
N TYR A 52 -8.39 4.44 3.55
CA TYR A 52 -8.64 3.88 4.88
C TYR A 52 -9.17 4.95 5.83
N LEU A 53 -8.49 6.11 5.92
CA LEU A 53 -8.92 7.22 6.76
C LEU A 53 -10.29 7.75 6.35
N LEU A 54 -10.54 7.97 5.05
CA LEU A 54 -11.84 8.40 4.55
C LEU A 54 -12.97 7.44 4.96
N HIS A 55 -12.71 6.12 4.90
CA HIS A 55 -13.67 5.12 5.33
C HIS A 55 -13.93 5.19 6.85
N GLN A 56 -12.88 5.31 7.67
CA GLN A 56 -13.02 5.47 9.11
C GLN A 56 -13.81 6.73 9.48
N THR A 57 -13.52 7.87 8.84
CA THR A 57 -14.25 9.12 9.07
C THR A 57 -15.72 8.99 8.67
N LYS A 58 -16.03 8.26 7.59
CA LYS A 58 -17.41 7.99 7.20
C LYS A 58 -18.15 7.21 8.30
N ILE A 59 -17.55 6.14 8.82
CA ILE A 59 -18.13 5.34 9.91
C ILE A 59 -18.30 6.21 11.16
N TYR A 60 -17.29 6.99 11.56
CA TYR A 60 -17.38 7.87 12.72
C TYR A 60 -18.53 8.88 12.58
N ARG A 61 -18.71 9.47 11.40
CA ARG A 61 -19.82 10.40 11.14
C ARG A 61 -21.18 9.69 11.24
N GLU A 62 -21.31 8.51 10.65
CA GLU A 62 -22.55 7.72 10.74
C GLU A 62 -22.90 7.36 12.18
N LEU A 63 -21.89 7.01 13.01
CA LEU A 63 -22.10 6.75 14.43
C LEU A 63 -22.53 8.01 15.19
N LYS A 64 -21.94 9.17 14.89
CA LYS A 64 -22.27 10.44 15.55
C LYS A 64 -23.66 10.97 15.17
N GLU A 65 -24.10 10.75 13.94
CA GLU A 65 -25.43 11.20 13.45
C GLU A 65 -26.57 10.26 13.90
N ASN A 66 -26.26 9.04 14.33
CA ASN A 66 -27.25 8.08 14.76
C ASN A 66 -27.73 8.37 16.20
N ARG A 67 -28.93 8.97 16.30
CA ARG A 67 -29.57 9.37 17.58
C ARG A 67 -29.96 8.19 18.49
N ASN A 68 -29.84 6.95 18.02
CA ASN A 68 -30.18 5.75 18.77
C ASN A 68 -28.95 5.07 19.42
N ILE A 69 -27.76 5.69 19.32
CA ILE A 69 -26.54 5.18 19.95
C ILE A 69 -26.27 6.01 21.20
N GLU A 70 -26.61 5.48 22.37
CA GLU A 70 -26.26 6.09 23.66
C GLU A 70 -24.91 5.54 24.15
N GLY A 71 -23.90 6.41 24.27
CA GLY A 71 -22.55 6.08 24.74
C GLY A 71 -21.56 7.23 24.53
N PRO A 72 -20.37 7.20 25.16
CA PRO A 72 -19.43 8.32 25.16
C PRO A 72 -18.68 8.46 23.82
N LEU A 73 -19.40 8.78 22.74
CA LEU A 73 -18.82 9.13 21.43
C LEU A 73 -18.07 10.47 21.45
N GLU A 74 -18.30 11.29 22.47
CA GLU A 74 -17.69 12.62 22.64
C GLU A 74 -16.33 12.60 23.37
N LYS A 75 -15.89 11.44 23.88
CA LYS A 75 -14.65 11.30 24.67
C LYS A 75 -13.52 10.53 23.94
N ILE A 76 -13.72 10.18 22.67
CA ILE A 76 -12.70 9.62 21.77
C ILE A 76 -12.23 10.74 20.85
#